data_AF-A0A6J7I3A4-F1
#
_entry.id   AF-A0A6J7I3A4-F1
#
_cell.length_a   1.000
_cell.length_b   1.000
_cell.length_c   1.000
_cell.angle_alpha   90.00
_cell.angle_beta   90.00
_cell.angle_gamma   90.00
#
_symmetry.space_group_name_H-M   'P 1'
#
loop_
_entity.id
_entity.type
_entity.pdbx_description
1 polymer ?
#
loop_
_entity_poly.entity_id
_entity_poly.type
_entity_poly.pdbx_seq_one_letter_code
_entity_poly.pdbx_strand_id
1 'polypeptide(L)'
;MPAAAFVLVWSSGYISGPAAVDAAAPFTVLGWRFVLAAVLAVALSLALRRPTRMDRATLGRVAAVGLVMNAVQFGLMYVAFDLGLGATLASLFHALSPVLTALLAAGLLGERVSPLQVVGFVVGVLGVLLVLGGDLSHTGGVAAVLIGCLSMLTLSLGTLGQRWIGAQPDLLWSAAVQFAVSAPPMLVLGWTTEGAWPVTDGRQALAAVVFLAVVNSIVGLVLLSLLVLRGGSGAAASLFFLSPPVTAVLAWLVLDETLSVLQLVGLVVAVVGVAVATRTRRTPVPQGVGSETSSGPR
;
A
#
# COMPACT_ATOMS: atom_id res chain seq x y z
N MET A 1 21.41 0.43 -1.78
CA MET A 1 20.89 1.54 -2.63
C MET A 1 19.41 1.39 -3.00
N PRO A 2 18.93 0.31 -3.64
CA PRO A 2 17.51 0.23 -4.06
C PRO A 2 16.51 0.19 -2.89
N ALA A 3 16.87 -0.39 -1.74
CA ALA A 3 15.99 -0.47 -0.57
C ALA A 3 15.71 0.91 0.06
N ALA A 4 16.74 1.73 0.27
CA ALA A 4 16.57 3.08 0.81
C ALA A 4 15.77 3.98 -0.14
N ALA A 5 16.08 3.93 -1.43
CA ALA A 5 15.32 4.64 -2.45
C ALA A 5 13.84 4.22 -2.47
N PHE A 6 13.58 2.91 -2.36
CA PHE A 6 12.22 2.40 -2.28
C PHE A 6 11.47 2.93 -1.05
N VAL A 7 12.08 2.87 0.14
CA VAL A 7 11.44 3.35 1.36
C VAL A 7 11.12 4.85 1.27
N LEU A 8 12.02 5.66 0.72
CA LEU A 8 11.79 7.09 0.50
C LEU A 8 10.66 7.35 -0.50
N VAL A 9 10.70 6.70 -1.67
CA VAL A 9 9.67 6.82 -2.72
C VAL A 9 8.29 6.35 -2.24
N TRP A 10 8.25 5.29 -1.43
CA TRP A 10 7.02 4.78 -0.89
C TRP A 10 6.46 5.70 0.19
N SER A 11 7.33 6.14 1.11
CA SER A 11 6.96 7.03 2.22
C SER A 11 6.51 8.41 1.72
N SER A 12 7.14 8.93 0.65
CA SER A 12 6.73 10.21 0.06
C SER A 12 5.29 10.20 -0.45
N GLY A 13 4.72 9.04 -0.78
CA GLY A 13 3.31 8.93 -1.16
C GLY A 13 2.33 9.35 -0.05
N TYR A 14 2.68 9.11 1.21
CA TYR A 14 1.87 9.55 2.35
C TYR A 14 1.96 11.05 2.57
N ILE A 15 3.09 11.68 2.22
CA ILE A 15 3.27 13.13 2.28
C ILE A 15 2.48 13.82 1.17
N SER A 16 2.52 13.23 -0.02
CA SER A 16 1.79 13.73 -1.19
C SER A 16 0.26 13.61 -1.05
N GLY A 17 -0.27 12.82 -0.12
CA GLY A 17 -1.71 12.70 0.12
C GLY A 17 -2.31 14.01 0.64
N PRO A 18 -2.00 14.43 1.88
CA PRO A 18 -2.43 15.72 2.45
C PRO A 18 -2.12 16.90 1.52
N ALA A 19 -0.87 16.98 1.03
CA ALA A 19 -0.46 18.08 0.14
C ALA A 19 -1.25 18.13 -1.20
N ALA A 20 -1.80 17.01 -1.66
CA ALA A 20 -2.63 16.98 -2.86
C ALA A 20 -4.08 17.38 -2.57
N VAL A 21 -4.65 16.94 -1.44
CA VAL A 21 -6.03 17.29 -1.07
C VAL A 21 -6.17 18.76 -0.70
N ASP A 22 -5.10 19.41 -0.24
CA ASP A 22 -5.05 20.87 -0.08
C ASP A 22 -5.17 21.64 -1.42
N ALA A 23 -4.74 21.02 -2.53
CA ALA A 23 -4.66 21.65 -3.85
C ALA A 23 -5.85 21.30 -4.77
N ALA A 24 -6.49 20.16 -4.55
CA ALA A 24 -7.66 19.71 -5.31
C ALA A 24 -8.39 18.59 -4.56
N ALA A 25 -9.69 18.47 -4.81
CA ALA A 25 -10.51 17.47 -4.13
C ALA A 25 -10.04 16.01 -4.37
N PRO A 26 -10.21 15.13 -3.37
CA PRO A 26 -9.52 13.84 -3.28
C PRO A 26 -9.76 12.90 -4.46
N PHE A 27 -11.00 12.72 -4.90
CA PHE A 27 -11.35 11.81 -5.98
C PHE A 27 -10.88 12.34 -7.34
N THR A 28 -10.92 13.66 -7.55
CA THR A 28 -10.38 14.31 -8.76
C THR A 28 -8.88 14.07 -8.89
N VAL A 29 -8.11 14.27 -7.82
CA VAL A 29 -6.66 13.99 -7.80
C VAL A 29 -6.39 12.52 -8.10
N LEU A 30 -7.11 11.60 -7.44
CA LEU A 30 -6.93 10.17 -7.64
C LEU A 30 -7.30 9.70 -9.05
N GLY A 31 -8.40 10.21 -9.60
CA GLY A 31 -8.84 9.91 -10.96
C GLY A 31 -7.76 10.25 -11.98
N TRP A 32 -7.23 11.47 -11.93
CA TRP A 32 -6.15 11.90 -12.83
C TRP A 32 -4.83 11.19 -12.58
N ARG A 33 -4.48 10.91 -11.31
CA ARG A 33 -3.33 10.06 -10.95
C ARG A 33 -3.44 8.69 -11.61
N PHE A 34 -4.60 8.03 -11.53
CA PHE A 34 -4.80 6.70 -12.08
C PHE A 34 -4.84 6.69 -13.61
N VAL A 35 -5.43 7.72 -14.25
CA VAL A 35 -5.33 7.88 -15.71
C VAL A 35 -3.86 7.96 -16.14
N LEU A 36 -3.09 8.86 -15.52
CA LEU A 36 -1.69 9.06 -15.86
C LEU A 36 -0.85 7.81 -15.56
N ALA A 37 -1.04 7.19 -14.40
CA ALA A 37 -0.34 5.96 -14.04
C ALA A 37 -0.67 4.79 -14.98
N ALA A 38 -1.93 4.65 -15.42
CA ALA A 38 -2.33 3.66 -16.41
C ALA A 38 -1.63 3.90 -17.76
N VAL A 39 -1.65 5.14 -18.27
CA VAL A 39 -0.98 5.50 -19.53
C VAL A 39 0.52 5.21 -19.45
N LEU A 40 1.17 5.62 -18.37
CA LEU A 40 2.61 5.39 -18.17
C LEU A 40 2.94 3.90 -18.05
N ALA A 41 2.14 3.12 -17.31
CA ALA A 41 2.36 1.68 -17.15
C ALA A 41 2.12 0.92 -18.48
N VAL A 42 1.12 1.31 -19.27
CA VAL A 42 0.91 0.78 -20.63
C VAL A 42 2.10 1.12 -21.51
N ALA A 43 2.49 2.40 -21.59
CA ALA A 43 3.60 2.86 -22.42
C ALA A 43 4.91 2.12 -22.07
N LEU A 44 5.21 2.00 -20.78
CA LEU A 44 6.41 1.30 -20.31
C LEU A 44 6.34 -0.21 -20.57
N SER A 45 5.17 -0.84 -20.41
CA SER A 45 4.98 -2.26 -20.74
C SER A 45 5.25 -2.54 -22.22
N LEU A 46 4.76 -1.67 -23.11
CA LEU A 46 4.97 -1.78 -24.55
C LEU A 46 6.42 -1.49 -24.92
N ALA A 47 7.03 -0.44 -24.38
CA ALA A 47 8.42 -0.07 -24.62
C ALA A 47 9.40 -1.18 -24.20
N LEU A 48 9.13 -1.83 -23.06
CA LEU A 48 9.92 -2.95 -22.53
C LEU A 48 9.50 -4.31 -23.11
N ARG A 49 8.55 -4.35 -24.05
CA ARG A 49 8.02 -5.58 -24.68
C ARG A 49 7.59 -6.63 -23.65
N ARG A 50 6.98 -6.19 -22.55
CA ARG A 50 6.46 -7.08 -21.50
C ARG A 50 5.24 -7.86 -22.03
N PRO A 51 4.96 -9.06 -21.50
CA PRO A 51 3.75 -9.79 -21.86
C PRO A 51 2.48 -8.99 -21.51
N THR A 52 1.64 -8.69 -22.51
CA THR A 52 0.41 -7.90 -22.34
C THR A 52 -0.87 -8.72 -22.49
N ARG A 53 -0.75 -10.04 -22.70
CA ARG A 53 -1.91 -10.92 -22.88
C ARG A 53 -2.39 -11.44 -21.52
N MET A 54 -3.68 -11.28 -21.25
CA MET A 54 -4.40 -11.92 -20.14
C MET A 54 -5.64 -12.60 -20.72
N ASP A 55 -5.98 -13.78 -20.22
CA ASP A 55 -7.30 -14.33 -20.48
C ASP A 55 -8.39 -13.51 -19.77
N ARG A 56 -9.65 -13.70 -20.16
CA ARG A 56 -10.77 -12.92 -19.61
C ARG A 56 -10.96 -13.13 -18.10
N ALA A 57 -10.69 -14.34 -17.61
CA ALA A 57 -10.85 -14.67 -16.20
C ALA A 57 -9.80 -13.93 -15.35
N THR A 58 -8.55 -13.98 -15.78
CA THR A 58 -7.40 -13.29 -15.17
C THR A 58 -7.60 -11.78 -15.23
N LEU A 59 -8.03 -11.25 -16.37
CA LEU A 59 -8.34 -9.82 -16.52
C LEU A 59 -9.42 -9.38 -15.52
N GLY A 60 -10.50 -10.16 -15.38
CA GLY A 60 -11.57 -9.88 -14.42
C GLY A 60 -11.07 -9.89 -12.98
N ARG A 61 -10.19 -10.84 -12.61
CA ARG A 61 -9.60 -10.91 -11.26
C ARG A 61 -8.63 -9.75 -11.00
N VAL A 62 -7.75 -9.43 -11.94
CA VAL A 62 -6.83 -8.29 -11.86
C VAL A 62 -7.62 -6.99 -11.74
N ALA A 63 -8.70 -6.83 -12.51
CA ALA A 63 -9.56 -5.66 -12.44
C ALA A 63 -10.28 -5.54 -11.09
N ALA A 64 -10.87 -6.63 -10.59
CA ALA A 64 -11.54 -6.65 -9.29
C ALA A 64 -10.57 -6.32 -8.14
N VAL A 65 -9.38 -6.91 -8.16
CA VAL A 65 -8.34 -6.61 -7.18
C VAL A 65 -7.86 -5.16 -7.30
N GLY A 66 -7.71 -4.65 -8.52
CA GLY A 66 -7.34 -3.26 -8.79
C GLY A 66 -8.33 -2.26 -8.21
N LEU A 67 -9.63 -2.51 -8.40
CA LEU A 67 -10.70 -1.68 -7.83
C LEU A 67 -10.61 -1.62 -6.30
N VAL A 68 -10.41 -2.76 -5.64
CA VAL A 68 -10.32 -2.81 -4.17
C VAL A 68 -9.02 -2.18 -3.67
N MET A 69 -7.88 -2.57 -4.24
CA MET A 69 -6.54 -2.14 -3.79
C MET A 69 -6.19 -0.71 -4.19
N ASN A 70 -6.83 -0.13 -5.21
CA ASN A 70 -6.53 1.23 -5.64
C ASN A 70 -7.73 2.15 -5.48
N ALA A 71 -8.83 1.93 -6.21
CA ALA A 71 -9.97 2.85 -6.18
C ALA A 71 -10.58 2.98 -4.78
N VAL A 72 -10.96 1.87 -4.15
CA VAL A 72 -11.59 1.89 -2.83
C VAL A 72 -10.58 2.27 -1.75
N GLN A 73 -9.42 1.61 -1.73
CA GLN A 73 -8.39 1.85 -0.72
C GLN A 73 -7.87 3.29 -0.72
N PHE A 74 -7.42 3.82 -1.87
CA PHE A 74 -6.95 5.21 -1.93
C PHE A 74 -8.11 6.20 -1.83
N GLY A 75 -9.29 5.91 -2.39
CA GLY A 75 -10.46 6.77 -2.25
C GLY A 75 -10.80 7.01 -0.78
N LEU A 76 -10.84 5.95 0.03
CA LEU A 76 -11.03 6.06 1.48
C LEU A 76 -9.87 6.82 2.15
N MET A 77 -8.62 6.50 1.83
CA MET A 77 -7.48 7.17 2.48
C MET A 77 -7.43 8.66 2.15
N TYR A 78 -7.75 9.06 0.92
CA TYR A 78 -7.74 10.46 0.51
C TYR A 78 -8.91 11.23 1.11
N VAL A 79 -10.08 10.60 1.29
CA VAL A 79 -11.14 11.18 2.12
C VAL A 79 -10.68 11.35 3.57
N ALA A 80 -9.94 10.38 4.13
CA ALA A 80 -9.39 10.53 5.47
C ALA A 80 -8.38 11.68 5.56
N PHE A 81 -7.53 11.87 4.53
CA PHE A 81 -6.64 13.02 4.43
C PHE A 81 -7.40 14.35 4.36
N ASP A 82 -8.45 14.42 3.52
CA ASP A 82 -9.31 15.59 3.39
C ASP A 82 -10.02 15.95 4.71
N LEU A 83 -10.34 14.94 5.52
CA LEU A 83 -10.88 15.12 6.87
C LEU A 83 -9.81 15.52 7.91
N GLY A 84 -8.52 15.51 7.57
CA GLY A 84 -7.42 15.93 8.45
C GLY A 84 -6.61 14.78 9.08
N LEU A 85 -6.69 13.55 8.54
CA LEU A 85 -5.80 12.46 8.98
C LEU A 85 -4.34 12.79 8.63
N GLY A 86 -3.44 12.74 9.60
CA GLY A 86 -2.01 12.99 9.37
C GLY A 86 -1.32 11.91 8.53
N ALA A 87 -0.24 12.29 7.85
CA ALA A 87 0.52 11.39 6.97
C ALA A 87 1.17 10.25 7.75
N THR A 88 1.71 10.55 8.95
CA THR A 88 2.33 9.53 9.82
C THR A 88 1.32 8.45 10.20
N LEU A 89 0.11 8.84 10.60
CA LEU A 89 -0.92 7.92 11.05
C LEU A 89 -1.45 7.04 9.90
N ALA A 90 -1.64 7.62 8.71
CA ALA A 90 -2.00 6.86 7.51
C ALA A 90 -0.95 5.78 7.17
N SER A 91 0.34 6.12 7.29
CA SER A 91 1.42 5.15 7.06
C SER A 91 1.44 4.02 8.09
N LEU A 92 1.10 4.31 9.35
CA LEU A 92 0.94 3.31 10.42
C LEU A 92 -0.21 2.34 10.14
N PHE A 93 -1.36 2.85 9.70
CA PHE A 93 -2.50 2.01 9.31
C PHE A 93 -2.09 1.04 8.21
N HIS A 94 -1.48 1.51 7.12
CA HIS A 94 -1.04 0.62 6.06
C HIS A 94 0.08 -0.33 6.48
N ALA A 95 0.99 0.07 7.39
CA ALA A 95 2.02 -0.82 7.93
C ALA A 95 1.42 -2.00 8.72
N LEU A 96 0.23 -1.84 9.32
CA LEU A 96 -0.52 -2.92 9.98
C LEU A 96 -1.23 -3.87 9.01
N SER A 97 -1.46 -3.45 7.76
CA SER A 97 -2.20 -4.23 6.76
C SER A 97 -1.68 -5.65 6.52
N PRO A 98 -0.36 -5.98 6.58
CA PRO A 98 0.10 -7.36 6.39
C PRO A 98 -0.36 -8.29 7.52
N VAL A 99 -0.41 -7.77 8.75
CA VAL A 99 -0.84 -8.54 9.91
C VAL A 99 -2.35 -8.75 9.87
N LEU A 100 -3.12 -7.70 9.52
CA LEU A 100 -4.55 -7.84 9.27
C LEU A 100 -4.83 -8.83 8.12
N THR A 101 -4.03 -8.80 7.05
CA THR A 101 -4.15 -9.75 5.93
C THR A 101 -3.97 -11.20 6.42
N ALA A 102 -3.00 -11.46 7.30
CA ALA A 102 -2.79 -12.79 7.86
C ALA A 102 -3.97 -13.27 8.73
N LEU A 103 -4.55 -12.37 9.53
CA LEU A 103 -5.75 -12.67 10.33
C LEU A 103 -6.97 -12.95 9.44
N LEU A 104 -7.16 -12.16 8.38
CA LEU A 104 -8.22 -12.37 7.40
C LEU A 104 -8.02 -13.70 6.64
N ALA A 105 -6.78 -14.01 6.24
CA ALA A 105 -6.47 -15.29 5.61
C ALA A 105 -6.79 -16.47 6.54
N ALA A 106 -6.53 -16.36 7.83
CA ALA A 106 -6.91 -17.39 8.78
C ALA A 106 -8.42 -17.57 8.92
N GLY A 107 -9.17 -16.46 9.03
CA GLY A 107 -10.62 -16.50 9.16
C GLY A 107 -11.35 -16.94 7.89
N LEU A 108 -10.87 -16.50 6.72
CA LEU A 108 -11.54 -16.72 5.43
C LEU A 108 -11.03 -17.94 4.66
N LEU A 109 -9.74 -18.29 4.82
CA LEU A 109 -9.09 -19.39 4.09
C LEU A 109 -8.68 -20.56 5.00
N GLY A 110 -8.91 -20.46 6.32
CA GLY A 110 -8.53 -21.51 7.28
C GLY A 110 -7.02 -21.64 7.51
N GLU A 111 -6.24 -20.61 7.17
CA GLU A 111 -4.80 -20.57 7.44
C GLU A 111 -4.50 -20.50 8.95
N ARG A 112 -3.33 -20.99 9.36
CA ARG A 112 -2.92 -20.92 10.77
C ARG A 112 -2.27 -19.57 11.07
N VAL A 113 -2.72 -18.92 12.14
CA VAL A 113 -2.07 -17.74 12.71
C VAL A 113 -1.09 -18.19 13.79
N SER A 114 0.14 -17.71 13.73
CA SER A 114 1.10 -17.90 14.82
C SER A 114 0.76 -16.98 16.01
N PRO A 115 1.01 -17.42 17.26
CA PRO A 115 0.86 -16.54 18.43
C PRO A 115 1.65 -15.23 18.30
N LEU A 116 2.81 -15.26 17.62
CA LEU A 116 3.63 -14.08 17.39
C LEU A 116 2.95 -13.04 16.50
N GLN A 117 2.20 -13.48 15.48
CA GLN A 117 1.40 -12.60 14.63
C GLN A 117 0.28 -11.92 15.43
N VAL A 118 -0.39 -12.65 16.32
CA VAL A 118 -1.43 -12.09 17.20
C VAL A 118 -0.84 -11.07 18.17
N VAL A 119 0.25 -11.43 18.86
CA VAL A 119 0.92 -10.54 19.81
C VAL A 119 1.41 -9.27 19.11
N GLY A 120 2.09 -9.42 17.98
CA GLY A 120 2.58 -8.25 17.24
C GLY A 120 1.46 -7.40 16.65
N PHE A 121 0.32 -7.98 16.28
CA PHE A 121 -0.88 -7.21 15.92
C PHE A 121 -1.37 -6.37 17.09
N VAL A 122 -1.56 -6.99 18.26
CA VAL A 122 -2.04 -6.30 19.46
C VAL A 122 -1.09 -5.18 19.85
N VAL A 123 0.22 -5.44 19.89
CA VAL A 123 1.24 -4.41 20.17
C VAL A 123 1.20 -3.30 19.10
N GLY A 124 1.05 -3.68 17.83
CA GLY A 124 0.89 -2.75 16.72
C GLY A 124 -0.29 -1.79 16.90
N VAL A 125 -1.46 -2.34 17.23
CA VAL A 125 -2.70 -1.60 17.50
C VAL A 125 -2.53 -0.71 18.74
N LEU A 126 -1.92 -1.22 19.82
CA LEU A 126 -1.65 -0.41 21.01
C LEU A 126 -0.75 0.79 20.68
N GLY A 127 0.29 0.60 19.85
CA GLY A 127 1.13 1.70 19.38
C GLY A 127 0.34 2.76 18.60
N VAL A 128 -0.57 2.34 17.72
CA VAL A 128 -1.48 3.25 17.00
C VAL A 128 -2.42 3.99 17.95
N LEU A 129 -2.97 3.31 18.96
CA LEU A 129 -3.81 3.93 19.98
C LEU A 129 -3.03 4.97 20.81
N LEU A 130 -1.75 4.73 21.09
CA LEU A 130 -0.88 5.72 21.75
C LEU A 130 -0.65 6.96 20.85
N VAL A 131 -0.55 6.78 19.53
CA VAL A 131 -0.44 7.90 18.58
C VAL A 131 -1.75 8.72 18.55
N LEU A 132 -2.90 8.04 18.62
CA LEU A 132 -4.23 8.68 18.65
C LEU A 132 -4.54 9.36 20.00
N GLY A 133 -4.01 8.84 21.10
CA GLY A 133 -4.30 9.30 22.46
C GLY A 133 -3.83 10.73 22.77
N GLY A 134 -3.12 11.37 21.84
CA GLY A 134 -2.64 12.74 21.96
C GLY A 134 -3.72 13.82 21.82
N ASP A 135 -4.81 13.54 21.09
CA ASP A 135 -6.07 14.31 20.92
C ASP A 135 -6.62 13.99 19.53
N LEU A 136 -7.74 13.25 19.45
CA LEU A 136 -8.38 12.87 18.18
C LEU A 136 -8.88 14.08 17.37
N SER A 137 -9.13 15.22 18.01
CA SER A 137 -9.58 16.42 17.31
C SER A 137 -8.51 16.96 16.36
N HIS A 138 -7.23 16.78 16.70
CA HIS A 138 -6.10 17.16 15.86
C HIS A 138 -5.83 16.20 14.69
N THR A 139 -6.48 15.03 14.64
CA THR A 139 -6.31 14.03 13.58
C THR A 139 -7.54 13.92 12.66
N GLY A 140 -8.31 14.99 12.53
CA GLY A 140 -9.55 14.98 11.73
C GLY A 140 -10.75 14.30 12.40
N GLY A 141 -10.64 14.01 13.70
CA GLY A 141 -11.69 13.35 14.48
C GLY A 141 -11.83 11.86 14.23
N VAL A 142 -12.84 11.27 14.88
CA VAL A 142 -13.14 9.82 14.83
C VAL A 142 -13.45 9.36 13.41
N ALA A 143 -14.09 10.20 12.59
CA ALA A 143 -14.47 9.86 11.23
C ALA A 143 -13.24 9.58 10.34
N ALA A 144 -12.24 10.47 10.36
CA ALA A 144 -11.00 10.31 9.61
C ALA A 144 -10.27 9.01 9.99
N VAL A 145 -10.23 8.70 11.29
CA VAL A 145 -9.62 7.46 11.81
C VAL A 145 -10.37 6.20 11.34
N LEU A 146 -11.70 6.18 11.44
CA LEU A 146 -12.51 5.03 11.02
C LEU A 146 -12.40 4.79 9.51
N ILE A 147 -12.39 5.86 8.71
CA ILE A 147 -12.22 5.78 7.25
C ILE A 147 -10.80 5.30 6.91
N GLY A 148 -9.77 5.78 7.60
CA GLY A 148 -8.39 5.29 7.44
C GLY A 148 -8.24 3.81 7.80
N CYS A 149 -8.90 3.34 8.87
CA CYS A 149 -8.97 1.92 9.22
C CYS A 149 -9.69 1.10 8.14
N LEU A 150 -10.77 1.63 7.54
CA LEU A 150 -11.46 0.98 6.42
C LEU A 150 -10.57 0.91 5.17
N SER A 151 -9.77 1.95 4.91
CA SER A 151 -8.75 1.92 3.87
C SER A 151 -7.72 0.80 4.10
N MET A 152 -7.20 0.65 5.32
CA MET A 152 -6.33 -0.47 5.68
C MET A 152 -7.01 -1.83 5.46
N LEU A 153 -8.28 -1.99 5.86
CA LEU A 153 -9.02 -3.22 5.67
C LEU A 153 -9.16 -3.58 4.17
N THR A 154 -9.50 -2.60 3.34
CA THR A 154 -9.62 -2.80 1.89
C THR A 154 -8.27 -3.12 1.24
N LEU A 155 -7.18 -2.51 1.71
CA LEU A 155 -5.82 -2.88 1.32
C LEU A 155 -5.52 -4.36 1.63
N SER A 156 -5.86 -4.82 2.84
CA SER A 156 -5.66 -6.21 3.26
C SER A 156 -6.50 -7.20 2.45
N LEU A 157 -7.78 -6.89 2.22
CA LEU A 157 -8.68 -7.72 1.41
C LEU A 157 -8.21 -7.81 -0.04
N GLY A 158 -7.81 -6.69 -0.64
CA GLY A 158 -7.27 -6.66 -1.98
C GLY A 158 -5.94 -7.41 -2.09
N THR A 159 -5.06 -7.29 -1.09
CA THR A 159 -3.81 -8.06 -1.01
C THR A 159 -4.08 -9.56 -0.91
N LEU A 160 -5.10 -9.98 -0.15
CA LEU A 160 -5.53 -11.37 -0.12
C LEU A 160 -6.06 -11.82 -1.49
N GLY A 161 -6.83 -10.94 -2.14
CA GLY A 161 -7.39 -11.16 -3.48
C GLY A 161 -6.35 -11.35 -4.58
N GLN A 162 -5.15 -10.75 -4.44
CA GLN A 162 -4.03 -10.98 -5.36
C GLN A 162 -3.68 -12.48 -5.47
N ARG A 163 -3.92 -13.29 -4.43
CA ARG A 163 -3.66 -14.73 -4.45
C ARG A 163 -4.57 -15.48 -5.43
N TRP A 164 -5.73 -14.94 -5.76
CA TRP A 164 -6.70 -15.58 -6.67
C TRP A 164 -6.43 -15.30 -8.15
N ILE A 165 -5.54 -14.35 -8.48
CA ILE A 165 -5.21 -14.01 -9.87
C ILE A 165 -4.59 -15.21 -10.62
N GLY A 166 -4.01 -16.19 -9.90
CA GLY A 166 -3.52 -17.45 -10.50
C GLY A 166 -2.09 -17.33 -11.03
N ALA A 167 -1.80 -17.93 -12.19
CA ALA A 167 -0.51 -17.78 -12.87
C ALA A 167 -0.25 -16.29 -13.11
N GLN A 168 0.69 -15.72 -12.35
CA GLN A 168 0.74 -14.27 -12.19
C GLN A 168 1.09 -13.60 -13.52
N PRO A 169 0.18 -12.75 -14.06
CA PRO A 169 0.51 -11.94 -15.21
C PRO A 169 1.69 -11.01 -14.90
N ASP A 170 2.29 -10.43 -15.94
CA ASP A 170 3.36 -9.47 -15.76
C ASP A 170 2.93 -8.34 -14.81
N LEU A 171 3.80 -8.02 -13.86
CA LEU A 171 3.50 -7.07 -12.78
C LEU A 171 3.18 -5.66 -13.30
N LEU A 172 3.90 -5.20 -14.32
CA LEU A 172 3.71 -3.87 -14.87
C LEU A 172 2.41 -3.80 -15.69
N TRP A 173 2.12 -4.85 -16.46
CA TRP A 173 0.84 -4.94 -17.18
C TRP A 173 -0.35 -5.08 -16.22
N SER A 174 -0.18 -5.82 -15.12
CA SER A 174 -1.18 -5.93 -14.06
C SER A 174 -1.45 -4.58 -13.41
N ALA A 175 -0.41 -3.79 -13.13
CA ALA A 175 -0.58 -2.45 -12.60
C ALA A 175 -1.29 -1.52 -13.58
N ALA A 176 -0.98 -1.61 -14.88
CA ALA A 176 -1.67 -0.86 -15.92
C ALA A 176 -3.18 -1.12 -15.91
N VAL A 177 -3.59 -2.39 -15.88
CA VAL A 177 -5.02 -2.77 -15.79
C VAL A 177 -5.65 -2.27 -14.49
N GLN A 178 -4.97 -2.44 -13.36
CA GLN A 178 -5.48 -2.03 -12.05
C GLN A 178 -5.69 -0.51 -11.95
N PHE A 179 -4.77 0.30 -12.49
CA PHE A 179 -4.97 1.75 -12.57
C PHE A 179 -6.06 2.13 -13.57
N ALA A 180 -6.08 1.50 -14.74
CA ALA A 180 -7.07 1.78 -15.78
C ALA A 180 -8.51 1.54 -15.30
N VAL A 181 -8.76 0.45 -14.56
CA VAL A 181 -10.09 0.17 -14.00
C VAL A 181 -10.43 1.06 -12.80
N SER A 182 -9.43 1.59 -12.11
CA SER A 182 -9.63 2.42 -10.91
C SER A 182 -9.88 3.89 -11.23
N ALA A 183 -9.46 4.37 -12.40
CA ALA A 183 -9.67 5.76 -12.81
C ALA A 183 -11.15 6.13 -13.00
N PRO A 184 -11.99 5.37 -13.74
CA PRO A 184 -13.39 5.73 -13.97
C PRO A 184 -14.22 5.97 -12.69
N PRO A 185 -14.24 5.07 -11.68
CA PRO A 185 -15.03 5.30 -10.48
C PRO A 185 -14.56 6.55 -9.71
N MET A 186 -13.25 6.83 -9.67
CA MET A 186 -12.73 8.03 -9.03
C MET A 186 -13.13 9.31 -9.78
N LEU A 187 -13.06 9.31 -11.12
CA LEU A 187 -13.50 10.46 -11.92
C LEU A 187 -15.03 10.68 -11.83
N VAL A 188 -15.82 9.61 -11.79
CA VAL A 188 -17.28 9.69 -11.60
C VAL A 188 -17.62 10.22 -10.21
N LEU A 189 -16.95 9.76 -9.16
CA LEU A 189 -17.14 10.29 -7.81
C LEU A 189 -16.69 11.75 -7.73
N GLY A 190 -15.55 12.11 -8.30
CA GLY A 190 -15.10 13.50 -8.36
C GLY A 190 -16.13 14.40 -9.05
N TRP A 191 -16.60 14.00 -10.22
CA TRP A 191 -17.61 14.77 -10.95
C TRP A 191 -18.93 14.90 -10.18
N THR A 192 -19.41 13.83 -9.54
CA THR A 192 -20.74 13.81 -8.90
C THR A 192 -20.76 14.34 -7.47
N THR A 193 -19.64 14.31 -6.75
CA THR A 193 -19.55 14.72 -5.33
C THR A 193 -18.72 15.98 -5.11
N GLU A 194 -17.74 16.26 -5.96
CA GLU A 194 -16.82 17.40 -5.84
C GLU A 194 -17.12 18.50 -6.88
N GLY A 195 -17.83 18.15 -7.96
CA GLY A 195 -18.21 19.06 -9.04
C GLY A 195 -17.23 19.08 -10.21
N ALA A 196 -17.42 20.02 -11.14
CA ALA A 196 -16.71 20.02 -12.43
C ALA A 196 -15.26 20.55 -12.36
N TRP A 197 -14.95 21.41 -11.37
CA TRP A 197 -13.62 22.01 -11.24
C TRP A 197 -13.19 22.23 -9.79
N PRO A 198 -13.00 21.16 -9.00
CA PRO A 198 -12.69 21.27 -7.57
C PRO A 198 -11.18 21.42 -7.34
N VAL A 199 -10.55 22.37 -8.04
CA VAL A 199 -9.10 22.62 -7.99
C VAL A 199 -8.85 24.01 -7.45
N THR A 200 -8.19 24.09 -6.30
CA THR A 200 -7.84 25.36 -5.63
C THR A 200 -6.53 25.93 -6.18
N ASP A 201 -5.51 25.07 -6.33
CA ASP A 201 -4.23 25.41 -6.96
C ASP A 201 -3.90 24.41 -8.08
N GLY A 202 -4.10 24.84 -9.33
CA GLY A 202 -3.86 23.98 -10.49
C GLY A 202 -2.41 23.56 -10.69
N ARG A 203 -1.42 24.38 -10.26
CA ARG A 203 0.00 24.04 -10.40
C ARG A 203 0.40 23.00 -9.37
N GLN A 204 -0.04 23.18 -8.12
CA GLN A 204 0.22 22.22 -7.05
C GLN A 204 -0.53 20.91 -7.31
N ALA A 205 -1.79 20.95 -7.74
CA ALA A 205 -2.56 19.77 -8.10
C ALA A 205 -1.90 18.99 -9.25
N LEU A 206 -1.45 19.67 -10.31
CA LEU A 206 -0.73 19.03 -11.41
C LEU A 206 0.59 18.41 -10.93
N ALA A 207 1.37 19.14 -10.13
CA ALA A 207 2.62 18.63 -9.59
C ALA A 207 2.40 17.40 -8.71
N ALA A 208 1.36 17.40 -7.86
CA ALA A 208 0.98 16.28 -7.02
C ALA A 208 0.55 15.06 -7.85
N VAL A 209 -0.31 15.25 -8.86
CA VAL A 209 -0.76 14.17 -9.75
C VAL A 209 0.43 13.56 -10.50
N VAL A 210 1.31 14.38 -11.07
CA VAL A 210 2.51 13.91 -11.78
C VAL A 210 3.45 13.18 -10.83
N PHE A 211 3.72 13.74 -9.66
CA PHE A 211 4.59 13.11 -8.66
C PHE A 211 4.02 11.76 -8.19
N LEU A 212 2.74 11.71 -7.84
CA LEU A 212 2.06 10.48 -7.40
C LEU A 212 2.04 9.42 -8.50
N ALA A 213 1.77 9.79 -9.75
CA ALA A 213 1.74 8.85 -10.86
C ALA A 213 3.15 8.35 -11.23
N VAL A 214 4.13 9.24 -11.38
CA VAL A 214 5.48 8.86 -11.82
C VAL A 214 6.27 8.22 -10.68
N VAL A 215 6.40 8.92 -9.56
CA VAL A 215 7.29 8.53 -8.46
C VAL A 215 6.66 7.40 -7.65
N ASN A 216 5.44 7.59 -7.15
CA ASN A 216 4.83 6.60 -6.26
C ASN A 216 4.30 5.38 -7.03
N SER A 217 3.57 5.58 -8.14
CA SER A 217 2.96 4.47 -8.88
C SER A 217 3.93 3.72 -9.80
N ILE A 218 4.78 4.41 -10.58
CA ILE A 218 5.69 3.74 -11.55
C ILE A 218 7.05 3.41 -10.93
N VAL A 219 7.79 4.40 -10.43
CA VAL A 219 9.13 4.18 -9.87
C VAL A 219 9.06 3.28 -8.64
N GLY A 220 8.08 3.49 -7.76
CA GLY A 220 7.83 2.63 -6.61
C GLY A 220 7.61 1.16 -7.00
N LEU A 221 6.78 0.90 -8.01
CA LEU A 221 6.51 -0.46 -8.51
C LEU A 221 7.77 -1.10 -9.12
N VAL A 222 8.54 -0.36 -9.90
CA VAL A 222 9.79 -0.85 -10.50
C VAL A 222 10.81 -1.18 -9.41
N LEU A 223 10.99 -0.32 -8.43
CA LEU A 223 11.88 -0.56 -7.29
C LEU A 223 11.43 -1.78 -6.48
N LEU A 224 10.13 -1.92 -6.21
CA LEU A 224 9.56 -3.09 -5.55
C LEU A 224 9.87 -4.36 -6.34
N SER A 225 9.65 -4.34 -7.66
CA SER A 225 9.94 -5.46 -8.55
C SER A 225 11.41 -5.87 -8.46
N LEU A 226 12.34 -4.92 -8.52
CA LEU A 226 13.77 -5.16 -8.41
C LEU A 226 14.16 -5.74 -7.04
N LEU A 227 13.54 -5.27 -5.96
CA LEU A 227 13.79 -5.77 -4.61
C LEU A 227 13.27 -7.20 -4.43
N VAL A 228 12.09 -7.51 -4.95
CA VAL A 228 11.53 -8.86 -4.94
C VAL A 228 12.40 -9.82 -5.76
N LEU A 229 12.88 -9.39 -6.94
CA LEU A 229 13.76 -10.21 -7.78
C LEU A 229 15.12 -10.49 -7.12
N ARG A 230 15.66 -9.55 -6.32
CA ARG A 230 16.98 -9.69 -5.70
C ARG A 230 16.97 -10.37 -4.33
N GLY A 231 15.94 -10.12 -3.52
CA GLY A 231 15.90 -10.53 -2.11
C GLY A 231 14.67 -11.37 -1.74
N GLY A 232 13.77 -11.62 -2.69
CA GLY A 232 12.48 -12.28 -2.45
C GLY A 232 11.42 -11.34 -1.86
N SER A 233 10.18 -11.81 -1.88
CA SER A 233 9.01 -11.05 -1.40
C SER A 233 9.06 -10.73 0.10
N GLY A 234 9.62 -11.62 0.92
CA GLY A 234 9.75 -11.40 2.37
C GLY A 234 10.69 -10.24 2.73
N ALA A 235 11.85 -10.15 2.06
CA ALA A 235 12.78 -9.05 2.28
C ALA A 235 12.19 -7.71 1.83
N ALA A 236 11.53 -7.68 0.66
CA ALA A 236 10.83 -6.50 0.18
C ALA A 236 9.69 -6.08 1.14
N ALA A 237 8.91 -7.06 1.65
CA ALA A 237 7.84 -6.82 2.60
C ALA A 237 8.34 -6.15 3.90
N SER A 238 9.53 -6.52 4.37
CA SER A 238 10.11 -5.95 5.59
C SER A 238 10.41 -4.45 5.50
N LEU A 239 10.61 -3.92 4.28
CA LEU A 239 10.90 -2.50 4.07
C LEU A 239 9.69 -1.60 4.32
N PHE A 240 8.47 -2.11 4.18
CA PHE A 240 7.26 -1.33 4.48
C PHE A 240 7.17 -0.95 5.96
N PHE A 241 7.84 -1.67 6.87
CA PHE A 241 7.90 -1.31 8.30
C PHE A 241 8.80 -0.11 8.59
N LEU A 242 9.68 0.24 7.65
CA LEU A 242 10.43 1.49 7.71
C LEU A 242 9.62 2.66 7.17
N SER A 243 8.47 2.42 6.53
CA SER A 243 7.65 3.49 5.97
C SER A 243 7.11 4.44 7.04
N PRO A 244 6.57 3.99 8.20
CA PRO A 244 6.09 4.92 9.21
C PRO A 244 7.14 5.86 9.81
N PRO A 245 8.31 5.39 10.28
CA PRO A 245 9.32 6.31 10.84
C PRO A 245 9.89 7.25 9.78
N VAL A 246 10.06 6.79 8.53
CA VAL A 246 10.50 7.68 7.44
C VAL A 246 9.41 8.69 7.07
N THR A 247 8.14 8.27 7.06
CA THR A 247 7.01 9.17 6.83
C THR A 247 6.93 10.23 7.93
N ALA A 248 7.10 9.87 9.20
CA ALA A 248 7.12 10.83 10.30
C ALA A 248 8.19 11.91 10.13
N VAL A 249 9.40 11.52 9.74
CA VAL A 249 10.50 12.47 9.46
C VAL A 249 10.17 13.36 8.26
N LEU A 250 9.65 12.78 7.16
CA LEU A 250 9.29 13.56 5.98
C LEU A 250 8.09 14.49 6.23
N ALA A 251 7.11 14.06 7.02
CA ALA A 251 5.93 14.85 7.38
C ALA A 251 6.32 16.03 8.26
N TRP A 252 7.24 15.82 9.20
CA TRP A 252 7.82 16.92 9.97
C TRP A 252 8.54 17.95 9.10
N LEU A 253 9.29 17.50 8.08
CA LEU A 253 10.07 18.40 7.22
C LEU A 253 9.24 19.14 6.15
N VAL A 254 8.14 18.55 5.69
CA VAL A 254 7.39 19.03 4.52
C VAL A 254 6.01 19.57 4.87
N LEU A 255 5.36 18.99 5.88
CA LEU A 255 4.00 19.33 6.31
C LEU A 255 3.97 19.99 7.69
N ASP A 256 5.14 20.24 8.28
CA ASP A 256 5.28 20.70 9.67
C ASP A 256 4.55 19.80 10.69
N GLU A 257 4.36 18.51 10.37
CA GLU A 257 3.67 17.55 11.22
C GLU A 257 4.56 17.22 12.44
N THR A 258 4.23 17.77 13.61
CA THR A 258 4.96 17.52 14.85
C THR A 258 4.33 16.39 15.66
N LEU A 259 5.16 15.46 16.13
CA LEU A 259 4.74 14.40 17.04
C LEU A 259 5.14 14.72 18.48
N SER A 260 4.19 14.61 19.40
CA SER A 260 4.47 14.59 20.84
C SER A 260 5.34 13.39 21.22
N VAL A 261 5.93 13.43 22.41
CA VAL A 261 6.71 12.31 22.96
C VAL A 261 5.87 11.03 23.03
N LEU A 262 4.59 11.14 23.40
CA LEU A 262 3.68 10.00 23.45
C LEU A 262 3.45 9.39 22.06
N GLN A 263 3.29 10.23 21.04
CA GLN A 263 3.14 9.80 19.65
C GLN A 263 4.42 9.15 19.10
N LEU A 264 5.60 9.67 19.45
CA LEU A 264 6.88 9.03 19.12
C LEU A 264 7.01 7.64 19.75
N VAL A 265 6.65 7.51 21.03
CA VAL A 265 6.62 6.20 21.71
C VAL A 265 5.62 5.27 21.02
N GLY A 266 4.41 5.76 20.71
CA GLY A 266 3.39 4.99 20.01
C GLY A 266 3.85 4.51 18.63
N LEU A 267 4.51 5.37 17.86
CA LEU A 267 5.12 5.05 16.57
C LEU A 267 6.16 3.92 16.71
N VAL A 268 7.07 4.02 17.67
CA VAL A 268 8.08 2.99 17.94
C VAL A 268 7.42 1.67 18.33
N VAL A 269 6.46 1.70 19.25
CA VAL A 269 5.71 0.52 19.71
C VAL A 269 4.99 -0.14 18.52
N ALA A 270 4.33 0.65 17.67
CA ALA A 270 3.60 0.14 16.52
C ALA A 270 4.54 -0.56 15.52
N VAL A 271 5.63 0.11 15.15
CA VAL A 271 6.64 -0.43 14.21
C VAL A 271 7.26 -1.72 14.74
N VAL A 272 7.62 -1.76 16.02
CA VAL A 272 8.18 -2.97 16.66
C VAL A 272 7.15 -4.10 16.69
N GLY A 273 5.91 -3.82 17.08
CA GLY A 273 4.84 -4.81 17.10
C GLY A 273 4.63 -5.47 15.73
N VAL A 274 4.53 -4.65 14.68
CA VAL A 274 4.37 -5.15 13.31
C VAL A 274 5.61 -5.93 12.84
N ALA A 275 6.82 -5.43 13.10
CA ALA A 275 8.06 -6.12 12.74
C ALA A 275 8.17 -7.50 13.42
N VAL A 276 7.69 -7.61 14.67
CA VAL A 276 7.63 -8.88 15.40
C VAL A 276 6.58 -9.81 14.80
N ALA A 277 5.37 -9.32 14.50
CA ALA A 277 4.30 -10.11 13.88
C ALA A 277 4.71 -10.72 12.54
N THR A 278 5.57 -10.03 11.79
CA THR A 278 5.92 -10.39 10.41
C THR A 278 7.24 -11.15 10.29
N ARG A 279 7.95 -11.38 11.40
CA ARG A 279 9.08 -12.33 11.46
C ARG A 279 8.57 -13.75 11.18
N THR A 280 8.72 -14.19 9.95
CA THR A 280 8.46 -15.58 9.57
C THR A 280 9.55 -16.46 10.17
N ARG A 281 9.17 -17.48 10.96
CA ARG A 281 10.08 -18.59 11.26
C ARG A 281 10.33 -19.31 9.93
N ARG A 282 11.58 -19.31 9.45
CA ARG A 282 11.99 -20.22 8.37
C ARG A 282 11.79 -21.64 8.87
N THR A 283 10.77 -22.35 8.40
CA THR A 283 10.71 -23.81 8.55
C THR A 283 11.80 -24.39 7.65
N PRO A 284 12.78 -25.13 8.17
CA PRO A 284 13.76 -25.82 7.33
C PRO A 284 13.01 -26.76 6.38
N VAL A 285 13.30 -26.68 5.08
CA VAL A 285 12.84 -27.67 4.10
C VAL A 285 13.41 -29.03 4.54
N PRO A 286 12.59 -30.09 4.70
CA PRO A 286 13.11 -31.42 4.97
C PRO A 286 14.07 -31.78 3.83
N GLN A 287 15.35 -32.00 4.15
CA GLN A 287 16.29 -32.54 3.18
C GLN A 287 15.75 -33.91 2.77
N GLY A 288 15.32 -34.02 1.51
CA GLY A 288 14.90 -35.29 0.93
C GLY A 288 16.04 -36.30 1.09
N VAL A 289 15.71 -37.42 1.74
CA VAL A 289 16.58 -38.60 1.82
C VAL A 289 17.02 -38.94 0.40
N GLY A 290 18.34 -38.91 0.20
CA GLY A 290 18.96 -39.17 -1.09
C GLY A 290 18.52 -40.52 -1.65
N SER A 291 18.18 -40.49 -2.93
CA SER A 291 18.02 -41.63 -3.80
C SER A 291 19.21 -42.58 -3.68
N GLU A 292 19.01 -43.74 -3.06
CA GLU A 292 19.85 -44.91 -3.33
C GLU A 292 19.71 -45.26 -4.81
N THR A 293 20.80 -45.05 -5.53
CA THR A 293 20.97 -45.38 -6.94
C THR A 293 20.80 -46.88 -7.15
N SER A 294 19.90 -47.22 -8.05
CA SER A 294 19.76 -48.56 -8.62
C SER A 294 21.07 -49.00 -9.28
N SER A 295 21.64 -50.09 -8.80
CA SER A 295 22.63 -50.87 -9.53
C SER A 295 21.95 -51.60 -10.69
N GLY A 296 22.27 -51.19 -11.92
CA GLY A 296 21.84 -51.86 -13.16
C GLY A 296 22.54 -53.21 -13.38
N PRO A 297 21.97 -54.10 -14.22
CA PRO A 297 22.51 -55.44 -14.43
C PRO A 297 23.71 -55.45 -15.39
N ARG A 298 24.72 -56.26 -15.04
CA ARG A 298 25.69 -56.86 -15.95
C ARG A 298 25.70 -58.37 -15.71
#